data_AF-A0A941WJ13-F1
#
_entry.id   AF-A0A941WJ13-F1
#
_cell.length_a   1.000
_cell.length_b   1.000
_cell.length_c   1.000
_cell.angle_alpha   90.00
_cell.angle_beta   90.00
_cell.angle_gamma   90.00
#
_symmetry.space_group_name_H-M   'P 1'
#
loop_
_entity.id
_entity.type
_entity.pdbx_description
1 polymer ?
#
loop_
_entity_poly.entity_id
_entity_poly.type
_entity_poly.pdbx_seq_one_letter_code
_entity_poly.pdbx_strand_id
1 'polypeptide(L)' 'MNRINELFNRKQHDILSLYFCAGSPTLESTASIVKTLELKGIDMIEIGIPFSDPMADGV' A
#
# COMPACT_ATOMS: atom_id res chain seq x y z
N MET A 1 14.38 15.14 5.16
CA MET A 1 14.10 13.96 4.31
C MET A 1 12.68 13.49 4.61
N ASN A 2 12.01 12.83 3.67
CA ASN A 2 10.70 12.22 3.89
C ASN A 2 10.85 10.70 4.11
N ARG A 3 9.75 10.03 4.48
CA ARG A 3 9.72 8.58 4.77
C ARG A 3 10.22 7.71 3.61
N ILE A 4 9.98 8.14 2.36
CA ILE A 4 10.41 7.42 1.15
C ILE A 4 11.93 7.52 1.01
N ASN A 5 12.50 8.71 1.15
CA ASN A 5 13.94 8.91 1.09
C ASN A 5 14.66 8.14 2.21
N GLU A 6 14.08 8.09 3.41
CA GLU A 6 14.60 7.29 4.53
C GLU A 6 14.59 5.79 4.23
N LEU A 7 13.51 5.28 3.63
CA LEU A 7 13.41 3.89 3.18
C LEU A 7 14.50 3.55 2.15
N PHE A 8 14.68 4.37 1.13
CA PHE A 8 15.68 4.11 0.08
C PHE A 8 17.12 4.26 0.58
N ASN A 9 17.35 5.08 1.61
CA ASN A 9 18.66 5.15 2.25
C ASN A 9 18.97 3.90 3.09
N ARG A 10 17.98 3.35 3.80
CA ARG A 10 18.19 2.17 4.68
C ARG A 10 18.18 0.84 3.93
N LYS A 11 17.47 0.73 2.81
CA LYS A 11 17.27 -0.51 2.05
C LYS A 11 17.40 -0.22 0.56
N GLN A 12 18.38 -0.85 -0.08
CA GLN A 12 18.74 -0.60 -1.49
C GLN A 12 18.18 -1.63 -2.47
N HIS A 13 17.78 -2.81 -1.99
CA HIS A 13 17.25 -3.91 -2.80
C HIS A 13 16.06 -4.57 -2.09
N ASP A 14 15.27 -5.35 -2.83
CA ASP A 14 14.13 -6.14 -2.35
C ASP A 14 13.07 -5.34 -1.58
N ILE A 15 12.85 -4.08 -1.97
CA ILE A 15 11.78 -3.25 -1.43
C ILE A 15 10.44 -3.81 -1.90
N LEU A 16 9.58 -4.17 -0.95
CA LEU A 16 8.25 -4.67 -1.24
C LEU A 16 7.22 -3.56 -1.09
N SER A 17 6.66 -3.13 -2.22
CA SER A 17 5.45 -2.29 -2.27
C SER A 17 4.23 -3.15 -2.50
N LEU A 18 3.16 -2.94 -1.74
CA LEU A 18 1.88 -3.60 -1.93
C LEU A 18 0.77 -2.60 -2.20
N TYR A 19 -0.01 -2.87 -3.23
CA TYR A 19 -1.22 -2.14 -3.57
C TYR A 19 -2.47 -2.86 -3.09
N PHE A 20 -3.44 -2.11 -2.59
CA PHE A 20 -4.83 -2.56 -2.44
C PHE A 20 -5.80 -1.38 -2.53
N CYS A 21 -7.05 -1.66 -2.90
CA CYS A 21 -8.10 -0.64 -2.95
C CYS A 21 -8.76 -0.44 -1.58
N ALA A 22 -8.91 0.81 -1.15
CA ALA A 22 -9.59 1.15 0.09
C ALA A 22 -11.04 0.65 0.07
N GLY A 23 -11.51 0.15 1.21
CA GLY A 23 -12.85 -0.40 1.35
C GLY A 23 -13.04 -1.79 0.75
N SER A 24 -11.96 -2.47 0.34
CA SER A 24 -11.96 -3.86 -0.10
C SER A 24 -11.21 -4.76 0.89
N PRO A 25 -11.73 -5.94 1.28
CA PRO A 25 -13.01 -6.52 0.86
C PRO A 25 -14.24 -5.91 1.54
N THR A 26 -14.07 -5.13 2.62
CA THR A 26 -15.17 -4.41 3.30
C THR A 26 -14.77 -2.97 3.58
N LEU A 27 -15.74 -2.08 3.78
CA LEU A 27 -15.49 -0.65 4.01
C LEU A 27 -14.53 -0.41 5.21
N GLU A 28 -14.69 -1.22 6.25
CA GLU A 28 -13.96 -1.12 7.52
C GLU A 28 -12.60 -1.82 7.50
N SER A 29 -12.31 -2.65 6.48
CA SER A 29 -11.10 -3.48 6.43
C SER A 29 -9.82 -2.67 6.27
N THR A 30 -9.89 -1.50 5.62
CA THR A 30 -8.73 -0.69 5.20
C THR A 30 -7.73 -0.49 6.34
N ALA A 31 -8.19 -0.04 7.51
CA ALA A 31 -7.31 0.22 8.64
C ALA A 31 -6.67 -1.06 9.20
N SER A 32 -7.42 -2.17 9.23
CA SER A 32 -6.91 -3.47 9.67
C SER A 32 -5.86 -4.02 8.71
N ILE A 33 -6.08 -3.86 7.40
CA ILE A 33 -5.12 -4.27 6.35
C ILE A 33 -3.81 -3.50 6.52
N VAL A 34 -3.85 -2.17 6.58
CA VAL A 34 -2.63 -1.34 6.73
C VAL A 34 -1.83 -1.75 7.96
N LYS A 35 -2.49 -1.91 9.12
CA LYS A 35 -1.82 -2.35 10.35
C LYS A 35 -1.20 -3.75 10.21
N THR A 36 -1.90 -4.66 9.54
CA THR A 36 -1.39 -6.02 9.32
C THR A 36 -0.18 -6.01 8.40
N LEU A 37 -0.20 -5.23 7.32
CA LEU A 37 0.91 -5.10 6.38
C LEU A 37 2.14 -4.46 7.06
N GLU A 38 1.94 -3.44 7.88
CA GLU A 38 3.00 -2.84 8.69
C GLU A 38 3.63 -3.88 9.63
N LEU A 39 2.82 -4.64 10.37
CA LEU A 39 3.30 -5.70 11.28
C LEU A 39 4.03 -6.84 10.55
N LYS A 40 3.72 -7.06 9.27
CA LYS A 40 4.39 -8.07 8.42
C LYS A 40 5.67 -7.55 7.76
N GLY A 41 6.04 -6.29 8.01
CA GLY A 41 7.30 -5.71 7.52
C GLY A 41 7.26 -5.28 6.06
N ILE A 42 6.08 -4.91 5.54
CA ILE A 42 5.96 -4.30 4.22
C ILE A 42 6.64 -2.93 4.21
N ASP A 43 7.42 -2.64 3.17
CA ASP A 43 8.20 -1.41 3.09
C ASP A 43 7.35 -0.21 2.67
N MET A 44 6.46 -0.42 1.70
CA MET A 44 5.58 0.60 1.14
C MET A 44 4.18 0.06 0.90
N ILE A 45 3.18 0.91 1.13
CA ILE A 45 1.78 0.58 0.93
C ILE A 45 1.18 1.63 -0.01
N GLU A 46 0.56 1.15 -1.07
CA GLU A 46 -0.20 1.95 -2.03
C GLU A 46 -1.68 1.68 -1.79
N ILE A 47 -2.43 2.75 -1.48
CA ILE A 47 -3.86 2.65 -1.20
C ILE A 47 -4.60 3.29 -2.37
N GLY A 48 -5.25 2.46 -3.19
CA GLY A 48 -6.15 2.91 -4.24
C GLY A 48 -7.41 3.52 -3.66
N ILE A 49 -7.83 4.65 -4.21
CA ILE A 49 -9.13 5.24 -3.89
C ILE A 49 -10.15 4.69 -4.91
N PRO A 50 -11.26 4.08 -4.47
CA PRO A 50 -12.27 3.56 -5.39
C PRO A 50 -12.73 4.62 -6.38
N PHE A 51 -12.70 4.26 -7.67
CA PHE A 51 -13.14 5.11 -8.76
C PHE A 51 -14.15 4.35 -9.62
N SER A 52 -15.17 5.05 -10.13
CA SER A 52 -16.26 4.42 -10.88
C SER A 52 -15.85 3.90 -12.25
N ASP A 53 -14.76 4.42 -12.82
CA ASP A 53 -14.27 4.05 -14.15
C ASP A 53 -12.74 3.86 -14.15
N PRO A 54 -12.22 2.81 -13.51
CA PRO A 54 -10.78 2.64 -13.30
C PRO A 54 -10.10 2.09 -14.57
N MET A 55 -10.08 2.87 -15.64
CA MET A 55 -9.54 2.46 -16.95
C MET A 55 -8.07 1.99 -16.94
N ALA A 56 -7.31 2.41 -15.93
CA ALA A 56 -5.91 2.06 -15.76
C ALA A 56 -5.68 0.85 -14.83
N ASP A 57 -6.70 0.43 -14.06
CA ASP A 57 -6.61 -0.76 -13.24
C ASP A 57 -6.90 -1.99 -14.14
N GLY A 58 -6.11 -3.05 -13.98
CA GLY A 58 -6.16 -4.23 -14.84
C GLY A 58 -7.57 -4.88 -14.90
N VAL A 59 -7.85 -5.56 -16.02
CA VAL A 59 -9.11 -6.27 -16.27
C VAL A 59 -9.19 -7.59 -15.49
#